data_AF-A0A8J3F8U2-F1
#
_entry.id   AF-A0A8J3F8U2-F1
#
_cell.length_a   1.000
_cell.length_b   1.000
_cell.length_c   1.000
_cell.angle_alpha   90.00
_cell.angle_beta   90.00
_cell.angle_gamma   90.00
#
_symmetry.space_group_name_H-M   'P 1'
#
loop_
_entity.id
_entity.type
_entity.pdbx_description
1 polymer ?
#
loop_
_entity_poly.entity_id
_entity_poly.type
_entity_poly.pdbx_seq_one_letter_code
_entity_poly.pdbx_strand_id
1 'polypeptide(L)'
;MPALRDPATIAATIAAALGVAVPESRVCPAGVPDELARWHCYTAASGHSVVVAVAALLTPGTNPLHALVAAPVNAVTRTGWRWDPAHDLIVADLPYDSDRGVLIDPADIQP
;
A
#
# COMPACT_ATOMS: atom_id res chain seq x y z
N MET A 1 -20.80 -7.30 -9.31
CA MET A 1 -19.56 -6.60 -8.92
C MET A 1 -18.45 -7.63 -8.97
N PRO A 2 -17.44 -7.50 -9.85
CA PRO A 2 -16.38 -8.50 -9.94
C PRO A 2 -15.60 -8.48 -8.63
N ALA A 3 -15.50 -9.65 -7.99
CA ALA A 3 -14.68 -9.79 -6.80
C ALA A 3 -13.24 -9.42 -7.16
N LEU A 4 -12.68 -8.44 -6.45
CA LEU A 4 -11.25 -8.11 -6.45
C LEU A 4 -10.48 -9.37 -6.02
N ARG A 5 -10.19 -10.27 -6.97
CA ARG A 5 -9.49 -11.55 -6.74
C ARG A 5 -8.18 -11.64 -7.49
N ASP A 6 -7.97 -10.76 -8.47
CA ASP A 6 -6.70 -10.67 -9.17
C ASP A 6 -5.87 -9.52 -8.58
N PRO A 7 -4.65 -9.80 -8.08
CA PRO A 7 -3.81 -8.81 -7.42
C PRO A 7 -3.40 -7.66 -8.34
N ALA A 8 -3.31 -7.87 -9.67
CA ALA A 8 -3.07 -6.77 -10.60
C ALA A 8 -4.30 -5.87 -10.74
N THR A 9 -5.50 -6.43 -10.66
CA THR A 9 -6.75 -5.64 -10.64
C THR A 9 -6.88 -4.84 -9.35
N ILE A 10 -6.47 -5.40 -8.21
CA ILE A 10 -6.41 -4.69 -6.92
C ILE A 10 -5.41 -3.52 -7.02
N ALA A 11 -4.17 -3.80 -7.43
CA ALA A 11 -3.15 -2.78 -7.59
C ALA A 11 -3.57 -1.69 -8.58
N ALA A 12 -4.16 -2.04 -9.73
CA ALA A 12 -4.62 -1.07 -10.72
C ALA A 12 -5.81 -0.23 -10.22
N THR A 13 -6.78 -0.84 -9.53
CA THR A 13 -7.94 -0.12 -8.96
C THR A 13 -7.48 0.88 -7.90
N ILE A 14 -6.55 0.46 -7.06
CA ILE A 14 -6.03 1.28 -5.99
C ILE A 14 -5.10 2.37 -6.53
N ALA A 15 -4.25 2.05 -7.50
CA ALA A 15 -3.39 3.02 -8.15
C ALA A 15 -4.21 4.08 -8.89
N ALA A 16 -5.31 3.68 -9.54
CA ALA A 16 -6.27 4.62 -10.11
C ALA A 16 -6.94 5.49 -9.04
N ALA A 17 -7.29 4.93 -7.88
CA ALA A 17 -7.86 5.68 -6.75
C ALA A 17 -6.86 6.67 -6.13
N LEU A 18 -5.57 6.35 -6.14
CA LEU A 18 -4.48 7.16 -5.59
C LEU A 18 -3.80 8.07 -6.64
N GLY A 19 -4.17 7.97 -7.91
CA GLY A 19 -3.53 8.70 -9.01
C GLY A 19 -2.07 8.32 -9.26
N VAL A 20 -1.65 7.10 -8.90
CA VAL A 20 -0.28 6.60 -9.05
C VAL A 20 -0.17 5.59 -10.19
N ALA A 21 1.04 5.38 -10.73
CA ALA A 21 1.27 4.44 -11.82
C ALA A 21 1.61 3.04 -11.28
N VAL A 22 0.98 1.99 -11.82
CA VAL A 22 1.43 0.61 -11.59
C VAL A 22 2.35 0.24 -12.76
N PRO A 23 3.66 -0.03 -12.52
CA PRO A 23 4.51 -0.52 -13.59
C PRO A 23 4.05 -1.93 -14.00
N GLU A 24 4.01 -2.18 -15.31
CA GLU A 24 3.65 -3.49 -15.89
C GLU A 24 4.62 -4.62 -15.50
N SER A 25 5.79 -4.27 -14.95
CA SER A 25 6.82 -5.22 -14.53
C SER A 25 6.66 -5.62 -13.06
N ARG A 26 6.14 -6.84 -12.87
CA ARG A 26 6.04 -7.63 -11.62
C ARG A 26 7.38 -7.93 -10.93
N VAL A 27 8.49 -7.27 -11.28
CA VAL A 27 9.74 -7.50 -10.57
C VAL A 27 9.65 -6.75 -9.24
N CYS A 28 9.16 -7.44 -8.21
CA CYS A 28 9.41 -7.02 -6.85
C CYS A 28 10.94 -6.88 -6.70
N PRO A 29 11.45 -5.68 -6.40
CA PRO A 29 12.88 -5.50 -6.18
C PRO A 29 13.31 -6.40 -5.02
N ALA A 30 14.56 -6.84 -5.05
CA ALA A 30 15.14 -7.62 -3.96
C ALA A 30 14.95 -6.84 -2.64
N GLY A 31 14.14 -7.38 -1.73
CA GLY A 31 13.84 -6.74 -0.43
C GLY A 31 12.35 -6.61 -0.10
N VAL A 32 11.44 -6.74 -1.08
CA VAL A 32 10.00 -6.85 -0.78
C VAL A 32 9.69 -8.28 -0.31
N PRO A 33 9.10 -8.46 0.88
CA PRO A 33 8.58 -9.77 1.29
C PRO A 33 7.58 -10.29 0.25
N ASP A 34 7.67 -11.57 -0.12
CA ASP A 34 6.76 -12.21 -1.09
C ASP A 34 5.28 -12.02 -0.72
N GLU A 35 5.00 -11.95 0.58
CA GLU A 35 3.67 -11.70 1.13
C GLU A 35 3.12 -10.34 0.71
N LEU A 36 3.98 -9.32 0.58
CA LEU A 36 3.62 -7.96 0.18
C LEU A 36 3.55 -7.75 -1.34
N ALA A 37 4.11 -8.69 -2.13
CA ALA A 37 4.25 -8.55 -3.57
C ALA A 37 2.92 -8.27 -4.30
N ARG A 38 1.81 -8.81 -3.78
CA ARG A 38 0.46 -8.63 -4.34
C ARG A 38 -0.09 -7.20 -4.20
N TRP A 39 0.43 -6.41 -3.27
CA TRP A 39 0.03 -5.01 -3.05
C TRP A 39 1.12 -4.02 -3.47
N HIS A 40 2.19 -4.51 -4.11
CA HIS A 40 3.28 -3.69 -4.59
C HIS A 40 2.83 -2.70 -5.67
N CYS A 41 3.37 -1.49 -5.61
CA CYS A 41 3.19 -0.42 -6.58
C CYS A 41 4.46 0.43 -6.66
N TYR A 42 4.50 1.35 -7.61
CA TYR A 42 5.56 2.34 -7.72
C TYR A 42 4.97 3.74 -7.64
N THR A 43 5.59 4.62 -6.86
CA THR A 43 5.23 6.03 -6.89
C THR A 43 6.46 6.84 -7.27
N ALA A 44 6.27 7.92 -8.03
CA ALA A 44 7.37 8.81 -8.39
C ALA A 44 7.99 9.51 -7.16
N ALA A 45 7.27 9.59 -6.04
CA ALA A 45 7.69 10.29 -4.83
C ALA A 45 8.50 9.39 -3.87
N SER A 46 8.13 8.12 -3.74
CA SER A 46 8.74 7.18 -2.78
C SER A 46 9.36 5.94 -3.42
N GLY A 47 9.25 5.81 -4.74
CA GLY A 47 9.70 4.65 -5.50
C GLY A 47 8.92 3.40 -5.14
N HIS A 48 9.63 2.33 -4.76
CA HIS A 48 9.01 1.04 -4.43
C HIS A 48 8.12 1.12 -3.19
N SER A 49 6.82 0.95 -3.41
CA SER A 49 5.78 1.14 -2.42
C SER A 49 4.83 -0.04 -2.38
N VAL A 50 4.06 -0.16 -1.31
CA VAL A 50 2.95 -1.11 -1.19
C VAL A 50 1.72 -0.33 -0.79
N VAL A 51 0.58 -0.75 -1.31
CA VAL A 51 -0.67 -0.19 -0.86
C VAL A 51 -1.06 -0.85 0.45
N VAL A 52 -1.27 -0.03 1.45
CA VAL A 52 -1.62 -0.45 2.79
C VAL A 52 -2.75 0.43 3.32
N ALA A 53 -3.62 -0.15 4.13
CA ALA A 53 -4.59 0.60 4.91
C ALA A 53 -3.93 1.13 6.19
N VAL A 54 -4.02 2.43 6.44
CA VAL A 54 -3.53 3.00 7.69
C VAL A 54 -4.49 2.62 8.81
N ALA A 55 -3.97 1.95 9.84
CA ALA A 55 -4.78 1.47 10.97
C ALA A 55 -5.58 2.61 11.63
N ALA A 56 -4.97 3.78 11.80
CA ALA A 56 -5.61 4.96 12.37
C ALA A 56 -6.78 5.52 11.55
N LEU A 57 -6.85 5.23 10.24
CA LEU A 57 -7.93 5.67 9.35
C LEU A 57 -9.03 4.62 9.19
N LEU A 58 -8.81 3.39 9.67
CA LEU A 58 -9.81 2.33 9.53
C LEU A 58 -10.95 2.53 10.53
N THR A 59 -12.14 2.81 10.00
CA THR A 59 -13.38 2.88 10.77
C THR A 59 -14.18 1.59 10.57
N PRO A 60 -14.53 0.87 11.65
CA PRO A 60 -15.36 -0.34 11.55
C PRO A 60 -16.67 -0.07 10.79
N GLY A 61 -17.01 -0.97 9.86
CA GLY A 61 -18.23 -0.86 9.05
C GLY A 61 -18.18 0.19 7.93
N THR A 62 -17.04 0.87 7.73
CA THR A 62 -16.84 1.80 6.62
C THR A 62 -15.99 1.14 5.53
N ASN A 63 -16.13 1.61 4.29
CA ASN A 63 -15.36 1.08 3.17
C ASN A 63 -13.85 1.36 3.35
N PRO A 64 -12.99 0.35 3.56
CA PRO A 64 -11.57 0.55 3.89
C PRO A 64 -10.77 1.25 2.79
N LEU A 65 -11.32 1.41 1.58
CA LEU A 65 -10.67 2.14 0.49
C LEU A 65 -10.30 3.58 0.86
N HIS A 66 -11.03 4.25 1.77
CA HIS A 66 -10.67 5.61 2.21
C HIS A 66 -9.41 5.65 3.07
N ALA A 67 -9.02 4.52 3.65
CA ALA A 67 -7.85 4.40 4.51
C ALA A 67 -6.60 3.93 3.73
N LEU A 68 -6.73 3.66 2.44
CA LEU A 68 -5.63 3.17 1.62
C LEU A 68 -4.67 4.29 1.25
N VAL A 69 -3.38 3.98 1.38
CA VAL A 69 -2.28 4.86 1.01
C VAL A 69 -1.18 4.02 0.34
N ALA A 70 -0.43 4.64 -0.57
CA ALA A 70 0.82 4.07 -1.03
C ALA A 70 1.91 4.43 -0.01
N ALA A 71 2.53 3.42 0.59
CA ALA A 71 3.59 3.60 1.57
C ALA A 71 4.87 2.88 1.10
N PRO A 72 6.07 3.42 1.36
CA PRO A 72 7.32 2.74 1.01
C PRO A 72 7.39 1.36 1.67
N VAL A 73 7.92 0.37 0.94
CA VAL A 73 8.04 -1.01 1.44
C VAL A 73 8.83 -1.06 2.76
N ASN A 74 9.91 -0.27 2.86
CA ASN A 74 10.74 -0.21 4.06
C ASN A 74 9.97 0.32 5.27
N ALA A 75 9.17 1.38 5.09
CA ALA A 75 8.34 1.94 6.16
C ALA A 75 7.33 0.90 6.69
N VAL A 76 6.69 0.17 5.78
CA VAL A 76 5.71 -0.88 6.14
C VAL A 76 6.39 -2.07 6.81
N THR A 77 7.57 -2.46 6.33
CA THR A 77 8.33 -3.58 6.90
C THR A 77 8.87 -3.25 8.29
N ARG A 78 9.38 -2.02 8.48
CA ARG A 78 9.89 -1.51 9.76
C ARG A 78 8.79 -1.36 10.81
N THR A 79 7.62 -0.90 10.40
CA THR A 79 6.45 -0.70 11.29
C THR A 79 5.74 -2.02 11.58
N GLY A 80 5.85 -2.99 10.67
CA GLY A 80 5.05 -4.20 10.68
C GLY A 80 3.67 -3.97 10.07
N TRP A 81 3.05 -5.06 9.64
CA TRP A 81 1.72 -5.07 9.04
C TRP A 81 0.93 -6.27 9.53
N ARG A 82 -0.38 -6.23 9.34
CA ARG A 82 -1.29 -7.38 9.49
C ARG A 82 -2.13 -7.54 8.23
N TRP A 83 -2.44 -8.77 7.86
CA TRP A 83 -3.38 -9.03 6.78
C TRP A 83 -4.81 -9.02 7.31
N ASP A 84 -5.69 -8.27 6.64
CA ASP A 84 -7.13 -8.29 6.83
C ASP A 84 -7.78 -9.16 5.74
N PRO A 85 -8.22 -10.39 6.07
CA PRO A 85 -8.82 -11.31 5.10
C PRO A 85 -10.24 -10.89 4.68
N ALA A 86 -10.93 -10.03 5.44
CA ALA A 86 -12.29 -9.62 5.11
C ALA A 86 -12.33 -8.71 3.87
N HIS A 87 -11.28 -7.89 3.72
CA HIS A 87 -11.14 -6.93 2.63
C HIS A 87 -9.95 -7.23 1.71
N ASP A 88 -9.17 -8.25 2.03
CA ASP A 88 -7.98 -8.68 1.29
C ASP A 88 -6.89 -7.59 1.22
N LEU A 89 -6.72 -6.86 2.33
CA LEU A 89 -5.82 -5.71 2.47
C LEU A 89 -4.76 -5.95 3.54
N ILE A 90 -3.60 -5.33 3.38
CA ILE A 90 -2.64 -5.18 4.47
C ILE A 90 -2.96 -3.91 5.24
N VAL A 91 -2.83 -3.99 6.55
CA VAL A 91 -3.05 -2.89 7.49
C VAL A 91 -1.76 -2.65 8.25
N ALA A 92 -1.29 -1.41 8.28
CA ALA A 92 -0.10 -1.02 9.04
C ALA A 92 -0.40 0.22 9.89
N ASP A 93 0.25 0.30 11.05
CA ASP A 93 0.13 1.44 11.96
C ASP A 93 1.12 2.54 11.59
N LEU A 94 1.02 3.01 10.35
CA LEU A 94 1.91 4.03 9.81
C LEU A 94 1.56 5.41 10.39
N PRO A 95 2.57 6.22 10.72
CA PRO A 95 2.33 7.62 11.08
C PRO A 95 1.75 8.35 9.87
N TYR A 96 0.52 8.85 10.02
CA TYR A 96 -0.23 9.51 8.95
C TYR A 96 -0.64 10.91 9.39
N ASP A 97 -0.41 11.88 8.51
CA ASP A 97 -0.82 13.27 8.64
C ASP A 97 -1.80 13.62 7.52
N SER A 98 -2.90 14.30 7.83
CA SER A 98 -3.95 14.57 6.84
C SER A 98 -3.55 15.60 5.78
N ASP A 99 -2.55 16.44 6.06
CA ASP A 99 -2.05 17.47 5.13
C ASP A 99 -0.89 16.93 4.28
N ARG A 100 -0.07 16.05 4.87
CA ARG A 100 1.18 15.53 4.28
C ARG A 100 1.13 14.07 3.82
N GLY A 101 0.10 13.31 4.19
CA GLY A 101 -0.02 11.88 3.93
C GLY A 101 0.80 11.03 4.92
N VAL A 102 1.24 9.85 4.48
CA VAL A 102 2.13 9.01 5.29
C VAL A 102 3.43 9.76 5.55
N LEU A 103 3.80 9.87 6.83
CA LEU A 103 5.07 10.49 7.23
C LEU A 103 6.19 9.48 6.99
N ILE A 104 6.89 9.69 5.89
CA ILE A 104 7.98 8.83 5.41
C ILE A 104 9.32 9.39 5.91
N ASP A 105 10.18 8.53 6.46
CA ASP A 105 11.58 8.89 6.69
C ASP A 105 12.31 8.86 5.32
N PRO A 106 13.16 9.85 4.98
CA PRO A 106 13.95 9.82 3.75
C PRO A 106 14.73 8.51 3.54
N ALA A 107 15.13 7.82 4.61
CA ALA A 107 15.81 6.52 4.55
C ALA A 107 14.91 5.36 4.09
N ASP A 108 13.59 5.52 4.16
CA ASP A 108 12.62 4.52 3.71
C ASP A 108 12.37 4.60 2.18
N ILE A 109 12.88 5.63 1.49
CA ILE A 109 12.75 5.81 0.04
C ILE A 109 13.73 4.90 -0.70
N GLN A 110 13.21 4.03 -1.56
CA GLN A 110 14.03 3.20 -2.45
C GLN A 110 13.76 3.57 -3.91
N PRO A 111 14.81 3.94 -4.68
CA PRO A 111 14.67 4.35 -6.08
C PRO A 111 14.11 3.25 -6.98
#